data_AF-A0A9X2I0N5-F1
#
_entry.id   AF-A0A9X2I0N5-F1
#
_cell.length_a   1.000
_cell.length_b   1.000
_cell.length_c   1.000
_cell.angle_alpha   90.00
_cell.angle_beta   90.00
_cell.angle_gamma   90.00
#
_symmetry.space_group_name_H-M   'P 1'
#
loop_
_entity.id
_entity.type
_entity.pdbx_description
1 polymer ?
#
loop_
_entity_poly.entity_id
_entity_poly.type
_entity_poly.pdbx_seq_one_letter_code
_entity_poly.pdbx_strand_id
1 'polypeptide(L)' 'MKPLETPDLYRLESVEDFLDQTHKVIARGKRTLTLLSDTLDPLIYDRDDTVALISAFSRRARNIEVRILVRDTRNF' A
#
# COMPACT_ATOMS: atom_id res chain seq x y z
N MET A 1 -24.43 5.92 14.79
CA MET A 1 -23.12 5.71 14.14
C MET A 1 -22.48 4.51 14.81
N LYS A 2 -22.31 3.37 14.14
CA LYS A 2 -21.60 2.22 14.75
C LYS A 2 -20.15 2.63 14.99
N PRO A 3 -19.54 2.31 16.15
CA PRO A 3 -18.12 2.54 16.35
C PRO A 3 -17.34 1.77 15.27
N LEU A 4 -16.37 2.42 14.65
CA LEU A 4 -15.39 1.74 13.82
C LEU A 4 -14.63 0.80 14.75
N GLU A 5 -14.76 -0.52 14.55
CA GLU A 5 -13.95 -1.49 15.28
C GLU A 5 -12.48 -1.11 15.07
N THR A 6 -11.75 -0.88 16.15
CA THR A 6 -10.33 -0.58 16.08
C THR A 6 -9.65 -1.83 15.54
N PRO A 7 -9.07 -1.80 14.33
CA PRO A 7 -8.38 -2.96 13.80
C PRO A 7 -7.22 -3.31 14.73
N ASP A 8 -6.95 -4.61 14.90
CA ASP A 8 -5.78 -5.08 15.64
C ASP A 8 -4.53 -4.36 15.09
N LEU A 9 -3.90 -3.56 15.97
CA LEU A 9 -2.69 -2.83 15.63
C LEU A 9 -1.50 -3.75 15.87
N TYR A 10 -0.84 -4.14 14.79
CA TYR A 10 0.39 -4.92 14.84
C TYR A 10 1.59 -3.99 14.68
N ARG A 11 2.60 -4.19 15.54
CA ARG A 11 3.91 -3.57 15.36
C ARG A 11 4.67 -4.39 14.33
N LEU A 12 5.23 -3.72 13.34
CA LEU A 12 6.10 -4.30 12.32
C LEU A 12 7.54 -4.05 12.77
N GLU A 13 8.33 -5.10 12.93
CA GLU A 13 9.68 -5.02 13.52
C GLU A 13 10.76 -4.85 12.44
N SER A 14 10.41 -5.07 11.17
CA SER A 14 11.32 -4.98 10.03
C SER A 14 10.64 -4.44 8.77
N VAL A 15 11.46 -4.04 7.78
CA VAL A 15 10.97 -3.68 6.45
C VAL A 15 10.35 -4.89 5.77
N GLU A 16 10.89 -6.08 5.99
CA GLU A 16 10.38 -7.34 5.47
C GLU A 16 8.97 -7.65 6.01
N ASP A 17 8.73 -7.44 7.31
CA ASP A 17 7.39 -7.59 7.91
C ASP A 17 6.40 -6.61 7.29
N PHE A 18 6.84 -5.37 7.07
CA PHE A 18 6.03 -4.35 6.41
C PHE A 18 5.68 -4.75 4.97
N LEU A 19 6.65 -5.22 4.20
CA LEU A 19 6.44 -5.65 2.81
C LEU A 19 5.51 -6.86 2.74
N ASP A 20 5.69 -7.86 3.60
CA ASP A 20 4.83 -9.04 3.65
C ASP A 20 3.36 -8.66 3.98
N GLN A 21 3.14 -7.80 4.96
CA GLN A 21 1.80 -7.29 5.26
C GLN A 21 1.22 -6.45 4.12
N THR A 22 2.04 -5.61 3.50
CA THR A 22 1.65 -4.81 2.34
C THR A 22 1.20 -5.70 1.19
N HIS A 23 1.96 -6.75 0.87
CA HIS A 23 1.61 -7.74 -0.16
C HIS A 23 0.29 -8.45 0.16
N LYS A 24 0.06 -8.85 1.41
CA LYS A 24 -1.21 -9.46 1.86
C LYS A 24 -2.39 -8.50 1.68
N VAL A 25 -2.21 -7.23 2.03
CA VAL A 25 -3.24 -6.19 1.87
C VAL A 25 -3.58 -5.98 0.39
N ILE A 26 -2.58 -5.79 -0.48
CA ILE A 26 -2.81 -5.60 -1.91
C ILE A 26 -3.46 -6.85 -2.53
N ALA A 27 -3.02 -8.06 -2.13
CA ALA A 27 -3.60 -9.30 -2.62
C ALA A 27 -5.09 -9.45 -2.29
N ARG A 28 -5.53 -8.97 -1.12
CA ARG A 28 -6.93 -9.00 -0.66
C ARG A 28 -7.77 -7.82 -1.16
N GLY A 29 -7.14 -6.78 -1.69
CA GLY A 29 -7.82 -5.63 -2.26
C GLY A 29 -8.75 -6.03 -3.41
N LYS A 30 -9.87 -5.30 -3.54
CA LYS A 30 -10.91 -5.62 -4.54
C LYS A 30 -10.95 -4.69 -5.74
N ARG A 31 -10.92 -3.37 -5.50
CA ARG A 31 -11.17 -2.35 -6.53
C ARG A 31 -10.26 -1.15 -6.42
N THR A 32 -9.95 -0.72 -5.20
CA THR A 32 -9.12 0.45 -4.96
C THR A 32 -7.95 0.07 -4.08
N LEU A 33 -6.76 0.49 -4.49
CA LEU A 33 -5.55 0.47 -3.68
C LEU A 33 -5.09 1.91 -3.50
N THR A 34 -4.98 2.36 -2.25
CA THR A 34 -4.44 3.68 -1.92
C THR A 34 -3.17 3.49 -1.11
N LEU A 35 -2.06 3.99 -1.64
CA LEU A 35 -0.76 4.01 -1.00
C LEU A 35 -0.53 5.44 -0.49
N LEU A 36 -0.40 5.58 0.83
CA LEU A 36 -0.14 6.86 1.49
C LEU A 36 1.26 6.77 2.10
N SER A 37 2.17 7.60 1.64
CA SER A 37 3.52 7.66 2.19
C SER A 37 4.00 9.09 2.36
N ASP A 38 4.85 9.31 3.35
CA ASP A 38 5.48 10.62 3.55
C ASP A 38 6.47 10.92 2.40
N THR A 39 7.24 9.90 2.02
CA THR A 39 8.21 9.95 0.92
C THR A 39 8.00 8.78 -0.04
N LEU A 40 8.62 8.84 -1.22
CA LEU A 40 8.77 7.67 -2.11
C LEU A 40 10.00 6.87 -1.65
N ASP A 41 9.88 6.17 -0.52
CA ASP A 41 10.95 5.33 0.00
C ASP A 41 11.36 4.25 -1.02
N PRO A 42 12.62 4.24 -1.51
CA PRO A 42 13.10 3.23 -2.45
C PRO A 42 12.96 1.80 -1.93
N LEU A 43 13.02 1.58 -0.61
CA LEU A 43 12.85 0.26 0.00
C LEU A 43 11.44 -0.31 -0.19
N ILE A 44 10.48 0.50 -0.65
CA ILE A 44 9.10 0.08 -0.94
C ILE A 44 8.83 0.23 -2.44
N TYR A 45 9.16 1.39 -3.01
CA TYR A 45 8.73 1.76 -4.36
C TYR A 45 9.72 1.38 -5.47
N ASP A 46 10.98 1.08 -5.15
CA ASP A 46 12.02 0.66 -6.11
C ASP A 46 12.29 -0.85 -6.03
N ARG A 47 11.28 -1.63 -5.61
CA ARG A 47 11.36 -3.09 -5.54
C ARG A 47 10.52 -3.76 -6.60
N ASP A 48 11.15 -4.65 -7.35
CA ASP A 48 10.50 -5.42 -8.43
C ASP A 48 9.30 -6.22 -7.94
N ASP A 49 9.38 -6.82 -6.75
CA ASP A 49 8.29 -7.62 -6.17
C ASP A 49 7.03 -6.78 -5.92
N THR A 50 7.19 -5.61 -5.33
CA THR A 50 6.12 -4.68 -4.98
C THR A 50 5.50 -4.08 -6.24
N VAL A 51 6.33 -3.63 -7.18
CA VAL A 51 5.89 -3.09 -8.48
C VAL A 51 5.11 -4.15 -9.26
N ALA A 52 5.60 -5.39 -9.32
CA ALA A 52 4.92 -6.49 -9.99
C ALA A 52 3.55 -6.76 -9.36
N LEU A 53 3.45 -6.73 -8.03
CA LEU A 53 2.22 -7.03 -7.31
C LEU A 53 1.16 -5.93 -7.47
N ILE A 54 1.53 -4.65 -7.42
CA ILE A 54 0.64 -3.52 -7.75
C ILE A 54 0.20 -3.59 -9.21
N SER A 55 1.12 -3.92 -10.11
CA SER A 55 0.83 -4.06 -11.55
C SER A 55 -0.11 -5.25 -11.83
N ALA A 56 0.01 -6.33 -11.07
CA ALA A 56 -0.93 -7.45 -11.15
C ALA A 56 -2.31 -7.04 -10.62
N PHE A 57 -2.36 -6.30 -9.50
CA PHE A 57 -3.59 -5.77 -8.93
C PHE A 57 -4.34 -4.88 -9.92
N SER A 58 -3.67 -3.93 -10.56
CA SER A 58 -4.28 -2.99 -11.53
C SER A 58 -4.90 -3.67 -12.74
N ARG A 59 -4.42 -4.86 -13.11
CA ARG A 59 -4.93 -5.63 -14.25
C ARG A 59 -6.05 -6.62 -13.91
N ARG A 60 -6.43 -6.76 -12.64
CA ARG A 60 -7.45 -7.75 -12.21
C ARG A 60 -8.84 -7.50 -12.80
N ALA A 61 -9.21 -6.23 -13.01
CA ALA A 61 -10.50 -5.85 -13.56
C ALA A 61 -10.44 -4.45 -14.20
N ARG A 62 -11.39 -4.15 -15.09
CA ARG A 62 -11.46 -2.88 -15.83
C ARG A 62 -11.56 -1.63 -14.94
N ASN A 63 -12.19 -1.76 -13.78
CA ASN A 63 -12.49 -0.64 -12.89
C ASN A 63 -11.63 -0.68 -11.61
N ILE A 64 -10.39 -1.18 -11.72
CA ILE A 64 -9.42 -1.08 -10.64
C ILE A 64 -8.82 0.33 -10.65
N GLU A 65 -8.60 0.89 -9.46
CA GLU A 65 -7.95 2.16 -9.26
C GLU A 65 -6.76 2.01 -8.31
N VAL A 66 -5.61 2.55 -8.70
CA VAL A 66 -4.43 2.66 -7.84
C VAL A 66 -4.11 4.13 -7.65
N ARG A 67 -4.08 4.59 -6.40
CA ARG A 67 -3.72 5.95 -6.01
C ARG A 67 -2.46 5.91 -5.17
N ILE A 68 -1.46 6.69 -5.55
CA ILE A 68 -0.25 6.89 -4.76
C ILE A 68 -0.24 8.35 -4.34
N LEU A 69 -0.39 8.61 -3.05
CA LEU A 69 -0.31 9.96 -2.50
C LEU A 69 0.96 10.04 -1.68
N VAL A 70 1.82 10.97 -2.09
CA VAL A 70 3.07 11.30 -1.41
C VAL A 70 2.93 12.69 -0.84
N ARG A 71 3.34 12.91 0.41
CA ARG A 71 3.36 14.27 0.97
C ARG A 71 4.29 15.14 0.11
N ASP A 72 3.81 16.32 -0.29
CA ASP A 72 4.66 17.32 -0.91
C ASP A 72 5.56 17.94 0.15
N THR A 73 6.83 17.56 0.15
CA THR A 73 7.84 18.06 1.09
C THR A 73 8.50 19.37 0.61
N ARG A 74 8.13 19.90 -0.57
CA ARG A 74 8.77 21.09 -1.17
C ARG A 74 8.35 22.42 -0.53
N ASN A 75 7.36 22.42 0.36
CA ASN A 75 6.77 23.62 0.96
C ASN A 75 6.90 23.68 2.50
N PHE A 76 7.94 23.07 3.09
CA PHE A 76 8.27 23.22 4.52
C PHE A 76 9.47 24.14 4.73
#